data_AF-A0A3P3U5P2-F1
#
_entry.id   AF-A0A3P3U5P2-F1
#
_cell.length_a   1.000
_cell.length_b   1.000
_cell.length_c   1.000
_cell.angle_alpha   90.00
_cell.angle_beta   90.00
_cell.angle_gamma   90.00
#
_symmetry.space_group_name_H-M   'P 1'
#
loop_
_entity.id
_entity.type
_entity.pdbx_description
1 polymer ?
#
loop_
_entity_poly.entity_id
_entity_poly.type
_entity_poly.pdbx_seq_one_letter_code
_entity_poly.pdbx_strand_id
1 'polypeptide(L)'
;MVNTIRLDISKSQAILLYLPCEKKDIVPTTDVFMKYWRGGSIEYDLFVSDFINEAVKQLYNLLARTMNNELQLNKDFVDQGVGYFHNIYAHELWTNDNLDIDDPAEEFLVWSTPTEVGIESYIYNIDDEIYLEISPIYK
;
A
#
# COMPACT_ATOMS: atom_id res chain seq x y z
N MET A 1 9.68 -24.56 -0.20
CA MET A 1 10.56 -23.59 -0.89
C MET A 1 9.68 -22.39 -1.18
N VAL A 2 9.98 -21.21 -0.63
CA VAL A 2 9.13 -20.03 -0.85
C VAL A 2 9.40 -19.53 -2.27
N ASN A 3 8.38 -19.52 -3.12
CA ASN A 3 8.48 -18.92 -4.44
C ASN A 3 8.20 -17.43 -4.31
N THR A 4 9.06 -16.58 -4.86
CA THR A 4 8.86 -15.13 -4.82
C THR A 4 8.59 -14.61 -6.23
N ILE A 5 7.53 -13.82 -6.37
CA ILE A 5 7.30 -12.97 -7.55
C ILE A 5 7.84 -11.58 -7.21
N ARG A 6 8.63 -11.01 -8.12
CA ARG A 6 9.30 -9.73 -7.93
C ARG A 6 8.82 -8.73 -8.97
N LEU A 7 8.36 -7.57 -8.50
CA LEU A 7 8.05 -6.40 -9.30
C LEU A 7 9.12 -5.33 -9.04
N ASP A 8 10.01 -5.12 -10.00
CA ASP A 8 11.07 -4.11 -9.89
C ASP A 8 10.51 -2.70 -10.12
N ILE A 9 10.77 -1.81 -9.17
CA ILE A 9 10.46 -0.37 -9.26
C ILE A 9 11.72 0.39 -9.70
N SER A 10 12.88 0.01 -9.16
CA SER A 10 14.18 0.57 -9.53
C SER A 10 15.30 -0.45 -9.29
N LYS A 11 16.56 -0.08 -9.57
CA LYS A 11 17.72 -0.96 -9.31
C LYS A 11 17.86 -1.39 -7.84
N SER A 12 17.28 -0.63 -6.90
CA SER A 12 17.39 -0.88 -5.47
C SER A 12 16.03 -1.01 -4.79
N GLN A 13 14.92 -1.06 -5.54
CA GLN A 13 13.57 -1.10 -4.96
C GLN A 13 12.69 -2.10 -5.70
N ALA A 14 11.91 -2.90 -4.96
CA ALA A 14 10.96 -3.84 -5.53
C ALA A 14 9.84 -4.17 -4.56
N ILE A 15 8.69 -4.60 -5.09
CA ILE A 15 7.66 -5.29 -4.33
C ILE A 15 7.87 -6.80 -4.51
N LEU A 16 7.89 -7.52 -3.40
CA LEU A 16 8.13 -8.96 -3.34
C LEU A 16 6.87 -9.65 -2.84
N LEU A 17 6.26 -10.48 -3.68
CA LEU A 17 5.14 -11.35 -3.33
C LEU A 17 5.67 -12.75 -3.02
N TYR A 18 5.52 -13.18 -1.77
CA TYR A 18 5.94 -14.49 -1.29
C TYR A 18 4.78 -15.46 -1.36
N LEU A 19 4.97 -16.54 -2.10
CA LEU A 19 3.98 -17.59 -2.34
C LEU A 19 4.26 -18.79 -1.43
N PRO A 20 3.23 -19.37 -0.80
CA PRO A 20 3.38 -20.55 0.04
C PRO A 20 3.55 -21.84 -0.79
N CYS A 21 3.23 -21.81 -2.08
CA CYS A 21 3.21 -22.95 -2.99
C CYS A 21 3.82 -22.63 -4.37
N GLU A 22 3.80 -23.59 -5.28
CA GLU A 22 4.16 -23.36 -6.68
C GLU A 22 3.09 -22.53 -7.39
N LYS A 23 3.50 -21.73 -8.39
CA LYS A 23 2.60 -20.84 -9.13
C LYS A 23 1.37 -21.54 -9.72
N LYS A 24 1.54 -22.80 -10.15
CA LYS A 24 0.47 -23.61 -10.75
C LYS A 24 -0.61 -24.03 -9.74
N ASP A 25 -0.27 -23.99 -8.45
CA ASP A 25 -1.13 -24.42 -7.34
C ASP A 25 -1.76 -23.22 -6.61
N ILE A 26 -1.55 -21.99 -7.12
CA ILE A 26 -2.19 -20.79 -6.58
C ILE A 26 -3.68 -20.81 -6.93
N VAL A 27 -4.49 -20.60 -5.90
CA VAL A 27 -5.93 -20.35 -6.02
C VAL A 27 -6.27 -18.97 -5.44
N PRO A 28 -7.45 -18.39 -5.73
CA PRO A 28 -7.80 -17.04 -5.26
C PRO A 28 -7.70 -16.84 -3.74
N THR A 29 -7.91 -17.91 -2.96
CA THR A 29 -7.84 -17.90 -1.48
C THR A 29 -6.50 -18.38 -0.93
N THR A 30 -5.45 -18.38 -1.75
CA THR A 30 -4.11 -18.70 -1.26
C THR A 30 -3.59 -17.51 -0.45
N ASP A 31 -3.25 -17.75 0.82
CA ASP A 31 -2.63 -16.75 1.69
C ASP A 31 -1.25 -16.38 1.19
N VAL A 32 -0.97 -15.07 1.12
CA VAL A 32 0.31 -14.54 0.65
C VAL A 32 0.83 -13.44 1.56
N PHE A 33 2.11 -13.14 1.38
CA PHE A 33 2.78 -12.02 2.02
C PHE A 33 3.38 -11.12 0.96
N MET A 34 3.23 -9.81 1.10
CA MET A 34 3.91 -8.83 0.25
C MET A 34 4.80 -7.93 1.07
N LYS A 35 5.98 -7.66 0.54
CA LYS A 35 6.95 -6.77 1.15
C LYS A 35 7.50 -5.76 0.17
N TYR A 36 7.80 -4.56 0.66
CA TYR A 36 8.65 -3.62 -0.04
C TYR A 36 10.11 -3.87 0.32
N TRP A 37 10.93 -4.15 -0.69
CA TRP A 37 12.37 -4.27 -0.56
C TRP A 37 13.03 -2.97 -1.00
N ARG A 38 13.89 -2.41 -0.15
CA ARG A 38 14.69 -1.21 -0.45
C ARG A 38 16.16 -1.44 -0.14
N GLY A 39 16.90 -1.97 -1.12
CA GLY A 39 18.37 -1.99 -1.17
C GLY A 39 19.06 -2.68 0.01
N GLY A 40 19.73 -3.80 -0.23
CA GLY A 40 20.43 -4.55 0.81
C GLY A 40 19.46 -5.37 1.66
N SER A 41 19.32 -5.04 2.94
CA SER A 41 18.62 -5.85 3.97
C SER A 41 17.34 -5.21 4.54
N ILE A 42 16.86 -4.11 3.97
CA ILE A 42 15.64 -3.44 4.46
C ILE A 42 14.43 -4.00 3.72
N GLU A 43 13.51 -4.58 4.48
CA GLU A 43 12.20 -5.05 4.03
C GLU A 43 11.12 -4.47 4.94
N TYR A 44 10.02 -4.03 4.35
CA TYR A 44 8.81 -3.60 5.06
C TYR A 44 7.66 -4.50 4.64
N ASP A 45 6.89 -5.01 5.60
CA ASP A 45 5.68 -5.74 5.28
C ASP A 45 4.62 -4.75 4.77
N LEU A 46 3.99 -5.06 3.65
CA LEU A 46 2.92 -4.26 3.05
C LEU A 46 1.57 -4.95 3.19
N PHE A 47 1.55 -6.28 3.11
CA PHE A 47 0.36 -7.10 3.18
C PHE A 47 0.70 -8.43 3.84
N VAL A 48 -0.01 -8.77 4.91
CA VAL A 48 0.36 -9.86 5.81
C VAL A 48 -0.78 -10.86 5.91
N SER A 49 -0.53 -12.09 5.44
CA SER A 49 -1.36 -13.27 5.71
C SER A 49 -2.83 -13.12 5.31
N ASP A 50 -3.07 -12.69 4.07
CA ASP A 50 -4.41 -12.58 3.52
C ASP A 50 -4.42 -13.06 2.05
N PHE A 51 -5.60 -13.20 1.46
CA PHE A 51 -5.80 -13.88 0.19
C PHE A 51 -5.20 -13.09 -0.98
N ILE A 52 -4.51 -13.82 -1.87
CA ILE A 52 -3.87 -13.26 -3.06
C ILE A 52 -4.85 -12.48 -3.95
N ASN A 53 -6.12 -12.88 -4.00
CA ASN A 53 -7.12 -12.18 -4.80
C ASN A 53 -7.34 -10.74 -4.31
N GLU A 54 -7.37 -10.49 -3.00
CA GLU A 54 -7.57 -9.14 -2.44
C GLU A 54 -6.34 -8.28 -2.71
N ALA A 55 -5.16 -8.78 -2.38
CA ALA A 55 -3.87 -8.15 -2.65
C ALA A 55 -3.71 -7.69 -4.11
N VAL A 56 -3.94 -8.61 -5.06
CA VAL A 56 -3.69 -8.36 -6.48
C VAL A 56 -4.79 -7.52 -7.12
N LYS A 57 -6.06 -7.72 -6.76
CA LYS A 57 -7.17 -6.93 -7.33
C LYS A 57 -7.08 -5.47 -6.91
N GLN A 58 -6.80 -5.19 -5.63
CA GLN A 58 -6.67 -3.83 -5.14
C GLN A 58 -5.55 -3.09 -5.86
N LEU A 59 -4.37 -3.70 -5.95
CA LEU A 59 -3.24 -3.14 -6.69
C LEU A 59 -3.58 -2.93 -8.17
N TYR A 60 -4.19 -3.91 -8.84
CA TYR A 60 -4.58 -3.80 -10.24
C TYR A 60 -5.52 -2.62 -10.47
N ASN A 61 -6.56 -2.47 -9.64
CA ASN A 61 -7.54 -1.40 -9.78
C ASN A 61 -6.91 -0.02 -9.63
N LEU A 62 -6.05 0.15 -8.62
CA LEU A 62 -5.39 1.43 -8.37
C LEU A 62 -4.31 1.74 -9.42
N LEU A 63 -3.58 0.72 -9.89
CA LEU A 63 -2.65 0.88 -11.03
C LEU A 63 -3.41 1.29 -12.29
N ALA A 64 -4.55 0.68 -12.58
CA ALA A 64 -5.35 1.04 -13.76
C ALA A 64 -5.81 2.52 -13.68
N ARG A 65 -6.30 2.95 -12.52
CA ARG A 65 -6.71 4.34 -12.28
C ARG A 65 -5.53 5.31 -12.41
N THR A 66 -4.38 5.02 -11.78
CA THR A 66 -3.19 5.88 -11.85
C THR A 66 -2.59 5.94 -13.25
N MET A 67 -2.59 4.85 -14.02
CA MET A 67 -2.17 4.84 -15.42
C MET A 67 -3.08 5.71 -16.32
N ASN A 68 -4.34 5.91 -15.94
CA ASN A 68 -5.28 6.81 -16.59
C ASN A 68 -5.28 8.23 -15.99
N ASN A 69 -4.39 8.52 -15.03
CA ASN A 69 -4.31 9.79 -14.31
C ASN A 69 -5.59 10.15 -13.53
N GLU A 70 -6.32 9.14 -13.05
CA GLU A 70 -7.60 9.30 -12.34
C GLU A 70 -7.43 9.48 -10.82
N LEU A 71 -6.19 9.44 -10.31
CA LEU A 71 -5.86 9.49 -8.88
C LEU A 71 -4.93 10.67 -8.58
N GLN A 72 -5.29 11.86 -9.08
CA GLN A 72 -4.48 13.06 -8.90
C GLN A 72 -4.51 13.55 -7.45
N LEU A 73 -3.33 13.59 -6.82
CA LEU A 73 -3.20 14.08 -5.45
C LEU A 73 -3.46 15.59 -5.40
N ASN A 74 -4.22 16.03 -4.39
CA ASN A 74 -4.36 17.46 -4.10
C ASN A 74 -2.98 18.06 -3.75
N LYS A 75 -2.66 19.22 -4.33
CA LYS A 75 -1.40 19.94 -4.10
C LYS A 75 -1.16 20.24 -2.63
N ASP A 76 -2.22 20.45 -1.85
CA ASP A 76 -2.13 20.68 -0.41
C ASP A 76 -1.52 19.48 0.34
N PHE A 77 -1.58 18.27 -0.24
CA PHE A 77 -1.06 17.04 0.37
C PHE A 77 0.35 16.67 -0.08
N VAL A 78 0.86 17.27 -1.16
CA VAL A 78 2.12 16.88 -1.80
C VAL A 78 3.32 16.99 -0.85
N ASP A 79 3.37 18.05 -0.04
CA ASP A 79 4.54 18.34 0.79
C ASP A 79 4.70 17.38 1.98
N GLN A 80 3.60 16.85 2.53
CA GLN A 80 3.62 15.98 3.71
C GLN A 80 3.31 14.51 3.39
N GLY A 81 2.73 14.23 2.22
CA GLY A 81 2.27 12.90 1.84
C GLY A 81 0.89 12.56 2.40
N VAL A 82 0.22 11.61 1.76
CA VAL A 82 -1.14 11.18 2.09
C VAL A 82 -1.20 10.55 3.48
N GLY A 83 -0.20 9.74 3.84
CA GLY A 83 -0.15 9.05 5.13
C GLY A 83 -0.07 10.00 6.32
N TYR A 84 0.52 11.20 6.16
CA TYR A 84 0.49 12.21 7.22
C TYR A 84 -0.94 12.67 7.52
N PHE A 85 -1.72 12.98 6.48
CA PHE A 85 -3.10 13.43 6.64
C PHE A 85 -4.02 12.30 7.09
N HIS A 86 -3.78 11.06 6.65
CA HIS A 86 -4.47 9.90 7.18
C HIS A 86 -4.27 9.75 8.69
N ASN A 87 -3.03 9.92 9.18
CA ASN A 87 -2.75 9.87 10.62
C ASN A 87 -3.45 10.99 11.39
N ILE A 88 -3.60 12.20 10.83
CA ILE A 88 -4.39 13.27 11.44
C ILE A 88 -5.86 12.85 11.52
N TYR A 89 -6.44 12.39 10.41
CA TYR A 89 -7.82 11.90 10.36
C TYR A 89 -8.05 10.80 11.41
N ALA A 90 -7.18 9.78 11.46
CA ALA A 90 -7.27 8.69 12.40
C ALA A 90 -7.18 9.21 13.86
N HIS A 91 -6.28 10.15 14.15
CA HIS A 91 -6.19 10.74 15.48
C HIS A 91 -7.48 11.44 15.90
N GLU A 92 -8.06 12.26 15.02
CA GLU A 92 -9.34 12.94 15.27
C GLU A 92 -10.50 11.95 15.47
N LEU A 93 -10.54 10.88 14.68
CA LEU A 93 -11.55 9.84 14.79
C LEU A 93 -11.46 9.08 16.13
N TRP A 94 -10.25 8.67 16.52
CA TRP A 94 -10.04 7.78 17.68
C TRP A 94 -9.85 8.50 19.02
N THR A 95 -9.38 9.75 19.00
CA THR A 95 -9.08 10.53 20.22
C THR A 95 -10.19 11.51 20.53
N ASN A 96 -10.75 12.15 19.50
CA ASN A 96 -11.76 13.19 19.64
C ASN A 96 -13.18 12.71 19.34
N ASP A 97 -13.36 11.42 19.00
CA ASP A 97 -14.64 10.80 18.59
C ASP A 97 -15.36 11.61 17.49
N ASN A 98 -14.61 12.30 16.62
CA ASN A 98 -15.17 13.11 15.55
C ASN A 98 -15.51 12.22 14.36
N LEU A 99 -16.79 11.91 14.18
CA LEU A 99 -17.30 11.05 13.10
C LEU A 99 -17.68 11.83 11.82
N ASP A 100 -17.63 13.18 11.86
CA ASP A 100 -18.05 14.05 10.77
C ASP A 100 -16.87 14.50 9.87
N ILE A 101 -15.80 13.69 9.83
CA ILE A 101 -14.61 13.94 9.01
C ILE A 101 -14.44 12.82 7.98
N ASP A 102 -13.98 13.19 6.79
CA ASP A 102 -13.68 12.25 5.72
C ASP A 102 -12.20 11.84 5.77
N ASP A 103 -11.91 10.58 5.43
CA ASP A 103 -10.53 10.11 5.30
C ASP A 103 -9.92 10.63 3.98
N PRO A 104 -8.90 11.52 4.03
CA PRO A 104 -8.28 12.05 2.83
C PRO A 104 -7.46 11.01 2.05
N ALA A 105 -7.25 9.81 2.62
CA ALA A 105 -6.40 8.77 2.06
C ALA A 105 -7.15 7.57 1.48
N GLU A 106 -8.46 7.47 1.72
CA GLU A 106 -9.25 6.27 1.42
C GLU A 106 -9.11 5.81 -0.03
N GLU A 107 -9.19 6.75 -0.98
CA GLU A 107 -9.14 6.42 -2.40
C GLU A 107 -7.75 6.03 -2.92
N PHE A 108 -6.70 6.31 -2.15
CA PHE A 108 -5.30 6.07 -2.48
C PHE A 108 -4.75 4.81 -1.80
N LEU A 109 -5.43 4.27 -0.80
CA LEU A 109 -4.96 3.15 0.03
C LEU A 109 -4.80 1.86 -0.79
N VAL A 110 -3.56 1.36 -0.86
CA VAL A 110 -3.20 0.10 -1.52
C VAL A 110 -3.24 -1.06 -0.54
N TRP A 111 -2.53 -0.95 0.58
CA TRP A 111 -2.49 -1.99 1.60
C TRP A 111 -2.27 -1.37 2.97
N SER A 112 -2.82 -2.01 3.99
CA SER A 112 -2.61 -1.66 5.39
C SER A 112 -2.19 -2.92 6.14
N THR A 113 -1.23 -2.77 7.05
CA THR A 113 -0.76 -3.86 7.91
C THR A 113 -1.42 -3.79 9.28
N PRO A 114 -1.53 -4.94 9.99
CA PRO A 114 -1.98 -4.93 11.37
C PRO A 114 -1.15 -3.96 12.21
N THR A 115 -1.80 -3.36 13.20
CA THR A 115 -1.27 -2.20 13.95
C THR A 115 0.04 -2.44 14.72
N GLU A 116 0.52 -3.68 14.80
CA GLU A 116 1.81 -4.03 15.42
C GLU A 116 3.00 -3.68 14.51
N VAL A 117 2.80 -3.71 13.18
CA VAL A 117 3.77 -3.25 12.18
C VAL A 117 3.51 -1.78 11.84
N GLY A 118 2.23 -1.41 11.72
CA GLY A 118 1.79 -0.03 11.58
C GLY A 118 2.33 0.64 10.32
N ILE A 119 2.10 0.04 9.15
CA ILE A 119 2.47 0.59 7.83
C ILE A 119 1.26 0.56 6.90
N GLU A 120 1.07 1.66 6.18
CA GLU A 120 0.16 1.75 5.05
C GLU A 120 0.90 2.15 3.78
N SER A 121 0.35 1.74 2.66
CA SER A 121 0.85 2.08 1.33
C SER A 121 -0.22 2.80 0.54
N TYR A 122 0.17 3.88 -0.14
CA TYR A 122 -0.74 4.67 -0.97
C TYR A 122 -0.19 4.78 -2.39
N ILE A 123 -1.06 4.89 -3.38
CA ILE A 123 -0.67 5.13 -4.78
C ILE A 123 -1.50 6.25 -5.39
N TYR A 124 -0.83 7.19 -6.05
CA TYR A 124 -1.46 8.41 -6.58
C TYR A 124 -0.61 9.03 -7.70
N ASN A 125 -1.19 10.03 -8.37
CA ASN A 125 -0.55 10.82 -9.40
C ASN A 125 -0.11 12.21 -8.86
N ILE A 126 1.09 12.66 -9.23
CA ILE A 126 1.52 14.07 -9.10
C ILE A 126 2.10 14.47 -10.46
N ASP A 127 1.57 15.53 -11.07
CA ASP A 127 2.04 16.05 -12.36
C ASP A 127 2.27 14.95 -13.43
N ASP A 128 1.28 14.07 -13.61
CA ASP A 128 1.27 12.91 -14.53
C ASP A 128 2.26 11.76 -14.21
N GLU A 129 2.97 11.83 -13.07
CA GLU A 129 3.86 10.78 -12.58
C GLU A 129 3.17 9.93 -11.51
N ILE A 130 3.44 8.62 -11.48
CA ILE A 130 2.86 7.68 -10.50
C ILE A 130 3.80 7.53 -9.30
N TYR A 131 3.25 7.73 -8.10
CA TYR A 131 3.96 7.58 -6.84
C TYR A 131 3.37 6.44 -6.02
N LEU A 132 4.26 5.68 -5.38
CA LEU A 132 3.91 4.72 -4.33
C LEU A 132 4.52 5.23 -3.03
N GLU A 133 3.66 5.66 -2.12
CA GLU A 133 4.01 6.10 -0.77
C GLU A 133 3.95 4.90 0.19
N ILE A 134 4.91 4.82 1.11
CA ILE A 134 4.93 3.85 2.19
C ILE A 134 5.12 4.65 3.47
N SER A 135 4.10 4.64 4.32
CA SER A 135 4.02 5.52 5.46
C SER A 135 3.72 4.74 6.74
N PRO A 136 4.36 5.09 7.86
CA PRO A 136 4.02 4.53 9.15
C PRO A 136 2.65 5.05 9.63
N ILE A 137 1.95 4.20 10.39
CA ILE A 137 0.75 4.53 11.15
C ILE A 137 1.19 4.91 12.56
N TYR A 138 0.84 6.11 13.00
CA TYR A 138 1.09 6.58 14.35
C TYR A 138 -0.19 6.45 15.18
N LYS A 139 -0.07 5.84 16.37
CA LYS A 139 -1.11 5.81 17.39
C LYS A 139 -0.77 6.76 18.52
#